data_AF-A0A7W4VNB0-F1
#
_entry.id   AF-A0A7W4VNB0-F1
#
_cell.length_a   1.000
_cell.length_b   1.000
_cell.length_c   1.000
_cell.angle_alpha   90.00
_cell.angle_beta   90.00
_cell.angle_gamma   90.00
#
_symmetry.space_group_name_H-M   'P 1'
#
loop_
_entity.id
_entity.type
_entity.pdbx_description
1 polymer ?
#
loop_
_entity_poly.entity_id
_entity_poly.type
_entity_poly.pdbx_seq_one_letter_code
_entity_poly.pdbx_strand_id
1 'polypeptide(L)' 'MTPTETARYVAEFSAELSYLARNANLDLLAYLLDMARLEAIRAVQSGDKES' A
#
# COMPACT_ATOMS: atom_id res chain seq x y z
N MET A 1 7.89 -11.64 10.36
CA MET A 1 6.91 -10.67 9.85
C MET A 1 5.59 -11.41 9.73
N THR A 2 4.56 -10.96 10.44
CA THR A 2 3.21 -11.51 10.32
C THR A 2 2.55 -10.98 9.03
N PRO A 3 1.52 -11.66 8.50
CA PRO A 3 0.78 -11.17 7.32
C PRO A 3 0.27 -9.73 7.50
N THR A 4 -0.21 -9.37 8.69
CA THR A 4 -0.67 -8.02 9.04
C THR A 4 0.48 -7.00 9.04
N GLU A 5 1.65 -7.35 9.57
CA GLU A 5 2.84 -6.50 9.53
C GLU A 5 3.33 -6.28 8.08
N THR A 6 3.32 -7.32 7.26
CA THR A 6 3.66 -7.23 5.84
C THR A 6 2.68 -6.33 5.09
N ALA A 7 1.38 -6.50 5.31
CA ALA A 7 0.36 -5.66 4.69
C ALA A 7 0.50 -4.18 5.11
N ARG A 8 0.79 -3.91 6.38
CA ARG A 8 1.06 -2.54 6.85
C ARG A 8 2.29 -1.92 6.19
N TYR A 9 3.38 -2.68 6.12
CA TYR A 9 4.59 -2.26 5.42
C TYR A 9 4.32 -1.94 3.95
N VAL A 10 3.58 -2.79 3.24
CA VAL A 10 3.22 -2.55 1.82
C VAL A 10 2.37 -1.28 1.67
N ALA A 11 1.44 -1.02 2.59
CA ALA A 11 0.61 0.18 2.55
C ALA A 11 1.42 1.47 2.72
N GLU A 12 2.37 1.49 3.65
CA GLU A 12 3.27 2.62 3.90
C GLU A 12 4.22 2.84 2.72
N PHE A 13 4.90 1.77 2.30
CA PHE A 13 5.88 1.82 1.22
C PHE A 13 5.26 2.24 -0.12
N SER A 14 4.06 1.73 -0.42
CA SER A 14 3.35 2.11 -1.65
C SER A 14 2.94 3.58 -1.65
N ALA A 15 2.66 4.18 -0.48
CA ALA A 15 2.39 5.61 -0.37
C ALA A 15 3.62 6.46 -0.74
N GLU A 16 4.79 6.10 -0.21
CA GLU A 16 6.06 6.78 -0.50
C GLU A 16 6.42 6.70 -1.98
N LEU A 17 6.33 5.50 -2.58
CA LEU A 17 6.59 5.33 -4.00
C LEU A 17 5.59 6.09 -4.87
N SER A 18 4.32 6.14 -4.47
CA SER A 18 3.28 6.84 -5.21
C SER A 18 3.54 8.36 -5.23
N TYR A 19 4.07 8.91 -4.13
CA TYR A 19 4.54 10.29 -4.07
C TYR A 19 5.72 10.53 -5.02
N LEU A 20 6.72 9.65 -5.01
CA LEU A 20 7.89 9.76 -5.90
C LEU A 20 7.50 9.63 -7.38
N ALA A 21 6.57 8.72 -7.70
CA ALA A 21 6.07 8.50 -9.06
C ALA A 21 5.38 9.75 -9.61
N ARG A 22 4.58 10.45 -8.80
CA ARG A 22 3.97 11.75 -9.19
C ARG A 22 5.02 12.82 -9.46
N ASN A 23 6.05 12.91 -8.62
CA ASN A 23 7.15 13.86 -8.82
C ASN A 23 7.95 13.55 -10.10
N ALA A 24 7.95 12.30 -10.54
CA ALA A 24 8.60 11.85 -11.78
C ALA A 24 7.67 11.86 -13.01
N ASN A 25 6.43 12.35 -12.90
CA ASN A 25 5.39 12.30 -13.95
C ASN A 25 5.09 10.86 -14.44
N LEU A 26 5.15 9.88 -13.55
CA LEU A 26 4.81 8.48 -13.81
C LEU A 26 3.39 8.19 -13.32
N ASP A 27 2.40 8.81 -13.95
CA ASP A 27 1.01 8.83 -13.44
C ASP A 27 0.37 7.44 -13.33
N LEU A 28 0.60 6.57 -14.32
CA LEU A 28 0.10 5.20 -14.28
C LEU A 28 0.72 4.40 -13.12
N LEU A 29 2.01 4.61 -12.86
CA LEU A 29 2.69 3.94 -11.74
C LEU A 29 2.15 4.44 -10.41
N ALA A 30 1.98 5.76 -10.26
CA ALA A 30 1.38 6.35 -9.06
C ALA A 30 -0.02 5.77 -8.79
N TYR A 31 -0.85 5.68 -9.84
CA TYR A 31 -2.18 5.06 -9.74
C TYR A 31 -2.12 3.60 -9.26
N LEU A 32 -1.23 2.78 -9.84
CA LEU A 32 -1.07 1.38 -9.43
C LEU A 32 -0.61 1.25 -7.98
N LEU A 33 0.26 2.14 -7.53
CA LEU A 33 0.74 2.17 -6.14
C LEU A 33 -0.35 2.60 -5.15
N ASP A 34 -1.22 3.53 -5.54
CA ASP A 34 -2.40 3.88 -4.72
C ASP A 34 -3.35 2.70 -4.58
N MET A 35 -3.58 1.95 -5.67
CA MET A 35 -4.40 0.74 -5.64
C MET A 35 -3.77 -0.33 -4.73
N ALA A 36 -2.47 -0.58 -4.86
CA ALA A 36 -1.75 -1.52 -3.99
C ALA A 36 -1.86 -1.14 -2.51
N ARG A 37 -1.74 0.16 -2.20
CA ARG A 37 -1.93 0.68 -0.84
C ARG A 37 -3.36 0.44 -0.33
N LEU A 38 -4.38 0.69 -1.15
CA LEU A 38 -5.78 0.45 -0.76
C LEU A 38 -6.04 -1.02 -0.42
N GLU A 39 -5.54 -1.96 -1.23
CA GLU A 39 -5.69 -3.39 -0.95
C GLU A 39 -4.91 -3.82 0.29
N ALA A 40 -3.71 -3.28 0.50
CA ALA A 40 -2.91 -3.56 1.68
C ALA A 40 -3.60 -3.09 2.98
N ILE A 41 -4.24 -1.90 2.96
CA ILE A 41 -5.04 -1.40 4.09
C ILE A 41 -6.22 -2.33 4.37
N ARG A 42 -6.91 -2.83 3.34
CA ARG A 42 -8.00 -3.80 3.50
C ARG A 42 -7.51 -5.11 4.09
N ALA A 43 -6.34 -5.59 3.68
CA ALA A 43 -5.74 -6.80 4.23
C ALA A 43 -5.42 -6.65 5.73
N VAL A 44 -4.89 -5.49 6.17
CA VAL A 44 -4.69 -5.19 7.60
C VAL A 44 -6.03 -5.23 8.36
N GLN A 45 -7.05 -4.55 7.85
CA GLN A 45 -8.38 -4.49 8.49
C GLN A 45 -9.07 -5.86 8.58
N SER A 46 -8.84 -6.76 7.61
CA SER A 46 -9.36 -8.12 7.65
C SER A 46 -8.61 -8.98 8.66
N GLY A 47 -7.28 -8.86 8.73
CA GLY A 47 -6.46 -9.59 9.71
C GLY A 47 -6.76 -9.18 11.17
N ASP A 48 -7.09 -7.91 11.40
CA ASP A 48 -7.50 -7.40 12.72
C ASP A 48 -8.89 -7.90 13.15
N LYS A 49 -9.74 -8.34 12.22
CA LYS A 49 -11.08 -8.90 12.53
C LYS A 49 -11.06 -10.39 12.87
N GLU A 50 -10.01 -11.10 12.48
CA GLU A 50 -9.85 -12.54 12.71
C GLU A 50 -8.97 -12.87 13.94
N SER A 51 -8.36 -11.86 14.55
CA SER A 51 -7.52 -11.96 15.77
C SER A 51 -8.34 -11.66 17.03
#